data_AF-A0A4R0RAT6-F1
#
_entry.id   AF-A0A4R0RAT6-F1
#
_cell.length_a   1.000
_cell.length_b   1.000
_cell.length_c   1.000
_cell.angle_alpha   90.00
_cell.angle_beta   90.00
_cell.angle_gamma   90.00
#
_symmetry.space_group_name_H-M   'P 1'
#
loop_
_entity.id
_entity.type
_entity.pdbx_description
1 polymer ?
#
loop_
_entity_poly.entity_id
_entity_poly.type
_entity_poly.pdbx_seq_one_letter_code
_entity_poly.pdbx_strand_id
1 'polypeptide(L)'
;MGLTPDPHIFGHVDPKHNPIGTTWATRKECSESRVHPGLLAGIFGSKNDGAYSVVLSGGYKDDVDEGETFTYTGAGGHDKHTVDGKARRVGPQKHDQTFDHPPNRALLISSKTGRPVRVVRGYKLMSIYAPPDGYRYDGLYRVVEAKLVVGKSGFKVCQFKFERLPGQGSLPIHSYHLNLNRVKKSDRAKLRDKAEREAVDSGARDGRPQASSSSAAPIRMKAERKWPSSSIQVKDERKWPDGVSFVDRPPGPEYLRMARARRVDDDDDA
;
A
#
# COMPACT_ATOMS: atom_id res chain seq x y z
N MET A 1 24.80 -21.08 26.02
CA MET A 1 24.09 -20.83 24.75
C MET A 1 22.65 -20.52 25.09
N GLY A 2 22.17 -19.30 24.80
CA GLY A 2 20.77 -18.95 25.02
C GLY A 2 19.86 -19.74 24.06
N LEU A 3 18.69 -20.16 24.54
CA LEU A 3 17.67 -20.80 23.71
C LEU A 3 17.28 -19.85 22.57
N THR A 4 17.31 -20.34 21.34
CA THR A 4 16.84 -19.56 20.18
C THR A 4 15.32 -19.34 20.29
N PRO A 5 14.82 -18.11 20.11
CA PRO A 5 13.39 -17.84 20.21
C PRO A 5 12.56 -18.64 19.18
N ASP A 6 11.43 -19.19 19.63
CA ASP A 6 10.48 -19.86 18.73
C ASP A 6 9.72 -18.82 17.89
N PRO A 7 9.80 -18.87 16.55
CA PRO A 7 9.06 -17.94 15.69
C PRO A 7 7.60 -18.36 15.46
N HIS A 8 7.18 -19.57 15.84
CA HIS A 8 5.81 -20.09 15.67
C HIS A 8 4.86 -19.62 16.78
N ILE A 9 5.12 -18.43 17.30
CA ILE A 9 4.29 -17.76 18.29
C ILE A 9 3.56 -16.60 17.64
N PHE A 10 2.40 -16.26 18.19
CA PHE A 10 1.67 -15.05 17.84
C PHE A 10 2.08 -13.93 18.79
N GLY A 11 2.22 -12.71 18.26
CA GLY A 11 2.78 -11.59 19.02
C GLY A 11 4.28 -11.41 18.81
N HIS A 12 4.92 -10.71 19.75
CA HIS A 12 6.33 -10.36 19.68
C HIS A 12 7.24 -11.57 19.86
N VAL A 13 8.38 -11.59 19.15
CA VAL A 13 9.43 -12.60 19.30
C VAL A 13 10.64 -11.92 19.90
N ASP A 14 11.03 -12.35 21.10
CA ASP A 14 12.15 -11.79 21.85
C ASP A 14 12.13 -10.25 21.92
N PRO A 15 11.09 -9.65 22.54
CA PRO A 15 10.89 -8.20 22.55
C PRO A 15 12.03 -7.43 23.26
N LYS A 16 12.85 -8.12 24.06
CA LYS A 16 14.03 -7.52 24.69
C LYS A 16 15.11 -7.18 23.67
N HIS A 17 15.32 -8.04 22.67
CA HIS A 17 16.34 -7.84 21.63
C HIS A 17 15.74 -7.32 20.31
N ASN A 18 14.44 -7.56 20.08
CA ASN A 18 13.71 -7.12 18.91
C ASN A 18 12.51 -6.21 19.27
N PRO A 19 12.72 -5.06 19.93
CA PRO A 19 11.65 -4.09 20.12
C PRO A 19 11.11 -3.57 18.78
N ILE A 20 9.92 -2.96 18.82
CA ILE A 20 9.37 -2.26 17.66
C ILE A 20 10.36 -1.18 17.22
N GLY A 21 10.67 -1.13 15.94
CA GLY A 21 11.68 -0.24 15.36
C GLY A 21 13.03 -0.91 15.09
N THR A 22 13.29 -2.14 15.56
CA THR A 22 14.52 -2.88 15.22
C THR A 22 14.70 -2.97 13.71
N THR A 23 15.91 -2.66 13.25
CA THR A 23 16.30 -2.71 11.84
C THR A 23 17.32 -3.80 11.56
N TRP A 24 17.32 -4.28 10.32
CA TRP A 24 18.27 -5.26 9.80
C TRP A 24 18.70 -4.83 8.41
N ALA A 25 19.99 -4.92 8.10
CA ALA A 25 20.50 -4.57 6.77
C ALA A 25 20.00 -5.58 5.72
N THR A 26 19.82 -6.83 6.11
CA THR A 26 19.46 -7.92 5.19
C THR A 26 18.27 -8.76 5.66
N ARG A 27 17.62 -9.44 4.71
CA ARG A 27 16.59 -10.45 5.03
C ARG A 27 17.14 -11.61 5.86
N LYS A 28 18.43 -11.88 5.74
CA LYS A 28 19.10 -12.96 6.48
C LYS A 28 19.17 -12.61 7.97
N GLU A 29 19.63 -11.42 8.31
CA GLU A 29 19.64 -10.92 9.69
C GLU A 29 18.24 -10.88 10.29
N CYS A 30 17.24 -10.40 9.53
CA CYS A 30 15.84 -10.44 9.96
C CYS A 30 15.34 -11.88 10.24
N SER A 31 15.78 -12.86 9.45
CA SER A 31 15.46 -14.28 9.67
C SER A 31 16.16 -14.85 10.90
N GLU A 32 17.43 -14.51 11.11
CA GLU A 32 18.23 -14.90 12.27
C GLU A 32 17.65 -14.33 13.57
N SER A 33 17.03 -13.15 13.54
CA SER A 33 16.28 -12.55 14.66
C SER A 33 15.00 -13.29 15.05
N ARG A 34 14.53 -14.21 14.19
CA ARG A 34 13.28 -14.97 14.33
C ARG A 34 11.98 -14.14 14.22
N VAL A 35 12.05 -12.81 14.08
CA VAL A 35 10.89 -11.96 13.82
C VAL A 35 10.17 -12.37 12.53
N HIS A 36 10.92 -12.63 11.46
CA HIS A 36 10.40 -13.23 10.23
C HIS A 36 11.39 -14.25 9.64
N PRO A 37 11.24 -15.56 9.92
CA PRO A 37 12.20 -16.59 9.50
C PRO A 37 12.33 -16.78 7.99
N GLY A 38 11.32 -16.39 7.20
CA GLY A 38 11.34 -16.60 5.75
C GLY A 38 12.42 -15.75 5.06
N LEU A 39 13.41 -16.38 4.44
CA LEU A 39 14.45 -15.66 3.67
C LEU A 39 13.92 -15.02 2.37
N LEU A 40 12.92 -15.67 1.76
CA LEU A 40 12.33 -15.25 0.48
C LEU A 40 10.82 -15.02 0.58
N ALA A 41 10.12 -15.87 1.34
CA ALA A 41 8.67 -15.77 1.47
C ALA A 41 8.26 -14.48 2.18
N GLY A 42 7.23 -13.82 1.65
CA GLY A 42 6.63 -12.65 2.28
C GLY A 42 5.75 -13.01 3.48
N ILE A 43 5.22 -14.23 3.53
CA ILE A 43 4.32 -14.70 4.60
C ILE A 43 5.00 -15.88 5.31
N PHE A 44 4.99 -15.87 6.65
CA PHE A 44 5.40 -16.99 7.48
C PHE A 44 4.24 -17.40 8.38
N GLY A 45 3.80 -18.66 8.30
CA GLY A 45 2.56 -19.10 8.89
C GLY A 45 2.28 -20.60 8.71
N SER A 46 1.31 -21.08 9.48
CA SER A 46 0.73 -22.41 9.36
C SER A 46 -0.63 -22.32 8.70
N LYS A 47 -0.91 -23.22 7.74
CA LYS A 47 -2.23 -23.33 7.11
C LYS A 47 -3.34 -23.81 8.07
N ASN A 48 -2.98 -24.23 9.29
CA ASN A 48 -3.91 -24.69 10.31
C ASN A 48 -4.09 -23.64 11.43
N ASP A 49 -3.03 -22.91 11.79
CA ASP A 49 -3.04 -22.03 12.97
C ASP A 49 -3.18 -20.55 12.64
N GLY A 50 -2.69 -20.13 11.48
CA GLY A 50 -2.61 -18.72 11.08
C GLY A 50 -1.20 -18.27 10.67
N ALA A 51 -1.10 -17.01 10.29
CA ALA A 51 0.15 -16.35 9.94
C ALA A 51 0.77 -15.72 11.20
N TYR A 52 2.08 -15.90 11.37
CA TYR A 52 2.84 -15.35 12.49
C TYR A 52 3.48 -14.00 12.10
N SER A 53 3.95 -13.89 10.85
CA SER A 53 4.60 -12.68 10.35
C SER A 53 4.47 -12.49 8.84
N VAL A 54 4.51 -11.22 8.42
CA VAL A 54 4.55 -10.81 7.01
C VAL A 54 5.63 -9.75 6.75
N VAL A 55 6.09 -9.70 5.51
CA VAL A 55 7.03 -8.68 5.02
C VAL A 55 6.41 -7.92 3.86
N LEU A 56 6.39 -6.59 3.98
CA LEU A 56 6.08 -5.62 2.93
C LEU A 56 7.40 -5.20 2.25
N SER A 57 7.61 -5.55 0.98
CA SER A 57 8.85 -5.22 0.26
C SER A 57 8.64 -4.75 -1.18
N GLY A 58 7.42 -4.34 -1.55
CA GLY A 58 7.11 -3.82 -2.88
C GLY A 58 7.11 -4.87 -4.00
N GLY A 59 6.84 -6.14 -3.66
CA GLY A 59 6.80 -7.23 -4.63
C GLY A 59 5.51 -7.27 -5.46
N TYR A 60 4.42 -6.74 -4.94
CA TYR A 60 3.10 -6.78 -5.57
C TYR A 60 2.62 -5.37 -5.88
N LYS A 61 2.11 -5.17 -7.09
CA LYS A 61 1.61 -3.87 -7.55
C LYS A 61 0.31 -3.46 -6.86
N ASP A 62 -0.41 -4.44 -6.31
CA ASP A 62 -1.72 -4.27 -5.68
C ASP A 62 -1.61 -3.91 -4.19
N ASP A 63 -0.41 -3.94 -3.60
CA ASP A 63 -0.20 -3.53 -2.22
C ASP A 63 -0.40 -2.02 -2.05
N VAL A 64 -1.07 -1.62 -0.96
CA VAL A 64 -1.30 -0.23 -0.58
C VAL A 64 -0.96 -0.08 0.89
N ASP A 65 0.00 0.78 1.23
CA ASP A 65 0.47 0.98 2.60
C ASP A 65 0.14 2.38 3.10
N GLU A 66 -0.75 2.45 4.10
CA GLU A 66 -1.19 3.67 4.78
C GLU A 66 -0.64 3.74 6.21
N GLY A 67 0.31 2.87 6.56
CA GLY A 67 0.97 2.85 7.87
C GLY A 67 0.18 2.02 8.87
N GLU A 68 -0.77 2.65 9.56
CA GLU A 68 -1.63 1.99 10.55
C GLU A 68 -2.56 0.97 9.89
N THR A 69 -2.89 1.15 8.62
CA THR A 69 -3.60 0.19 7.77
C THR A 69 -2.80 -0.12 6.52
N PHE A 70 -2.95 -1.33 5.99
CA PHE A 70 -2.46 -1.63 4.64
C PHE A 70 -3.26 -2.77 4.00
N THR A 71 -3.21 -2.80 2.68
CA THR A 71 -3.71 -3.89 1.85
C THR A 71 -2.54 -4.71 1.34
N TYR A 72 -2.61 -6.02 1.55
CA TYR A 72 -1.56 -6.98 1.24
C TYR A 72 -2.03 -8.01 0.24
N THR A 73 -1.20 -8.30 -0.75
CA THR A 73 -1.46 -9.32 -1.77
C THR A 73 -0.88 -10.66 -1.35
N GLY A 74 -1.68 -11.72 -1.50
CA GLY A 74 -1.30 -13.10 -1.22
C GLY A 74 -0.16 -13.59 -2.11
N ALA A 75 0.39 -14.73 -1.75
CA ALA A 75 1.43 -15.39 -2.52
C ALA A 75 0.84 -16.24 -3.67
N GLY A 76 1.61 -16.38 -4.75
CA GLY A 76 1.34 -17.30 -5.85
C GLY A 76 0.83 -16.64 -7.14
N GLY A 77 0.54 -17.47 -8.14
CA GLY A 77 0.14 -17.06 -9.48
C GLY A 77 1.21 -16.30 -10.29
N HIS A 78 2.47 -16.57 -9.94
CA HIS A 78 3.66 -16.14 -10.66
C HIS A 78 4.46 -17.37 -11.10
N ASP A 79 5.05 -17.31 -12.30
CA ASP A 79 6.08 -18.26 -12.66
C ASP A 79 7.40 -17.91 -11.98
N LYS A 80 8.15 -18.94 -11.60
CA LYS A 80 9.58 -18.77 -11.33
C LYS A 80 10.22 -18.28 -12.62
N HIS A 81 10.90 -17.16 -12.55
CA HIS A 81 11.61 -16.62 -13.70
C HIS A 81 12.98 -16.11 -13.25
N THR A 82 13.94 -16.13 -14.16
CA THR A 82 15.29 -15.66 -13.92
C THR A 82 15.44 -14.30 -14.57
N VAL A 83 15.88 -13.31 -13.81
CA VAL A 83 16.25 -11.97 -14.32
C VAL A 83 17.69 -11.73 -13.90
N ASP A 84 18.55 -11.39 -14.85
CA ASP A 84 19.98 -11.13 -14.63
C ASP A 84 20.70 -12.31 -13.95
N GLY A 85 20.39 -13.55 -14.35
CA GLY A 85 20.95 -14.76 -13.75
C GLY A 85 20.46 -15.08 -12.33
N LYS A 86 19.55 -14.28 -11.76
CA LYS A 86 19.00 -14.47 -10.42
C LYS A 86 17.55 -14.97 -10.50
N ALA A 87 17.29 -16.13 -9.90
CA ALA A 87 15.95 -16.66 -9.77
C ALA A 87 15.08 -15.72 -8.93
N ARG A 88 14.06 -15.13 -9.56
CA ARG A 88 13.03 -14.33 -8.90
C ARG A 88 11.79 -15.19 -8.68
N ARG A 89 11.32 -15.18 -7.43
CA ARG A 89 10.06 -15.85 -7.04
C ARG A 89 8.84 -14.95 -7.20
N VAL A 90 9.04 -13.65 -7.43
CA VAL A 90 7.97 -12.67 -7.64
C VAL A 90 8.17 -12.06 -9.01
N GLY A 91 7.25 -12.35 -9.92
CA GLY A 91 7.24 -11.90 -11.30
C GLY A 91 5.91 -11.24 -11.65
N PRO A 92 5.62 -10.99 -12.93
CA PRO A 92 4.28 -10.58 -13.34
C PRO A 92 3.28 -11.71 -13.06
N GLN A 93 2.11 -11.35 -12.52
CA GLN A 93 0.98 -12.25 -12.29
C GLN A 93 0.53 -12.88 -13.61
N LYS A 94 0.41 -14.20 -13.64
CA LYS A 94 0.04 -15.00 -14.82
C LYS A 94 -1.18 -15.90 -14.61
N HIS A 95 -1.53 -16.17 -13.35
CA HIS A 95 -2.64 -17.05 -13.00
C HIS A 95 -3.37 -16.51 -11.76
N ASP A 96 -4.62 -16.95 -11.60
CA ASP A 96 -5.43 -16.68 -10.43
C ASP A 96 -4.80 -17.29 -9.17
N GLN A 97 -4.76 -16.52 -8.08
CA GLN A 97 -4.43 -17.01 -6.75
C GLN A 97 -5.63 -17.71 -6.11
N THR A 98 -5.35 -18.57 -5.13
CA THR A 98 -6.37 -19.26 -4.32
C THR A 98 -6.04 -19.17 -2.84
N PHE A 99 -7.08 -19.21 -1.99
CA PHE A 99 -6.95 -19.38 -0.55
C PHE A 99 -6.51 -20.79 -0.13
N ASP A 100 -6.50 -21.76 -1.04
CA ASP A 100 -5.96 -23.10 -0.78
C ASP A 100 -4.44 -23.13 -0.79
N HIS A 101 -3.80 -22.11 -1.38
CA HIS A 101 -2.36 -21.94 -1.32
C HIS A 101 -1.95 -21.72 0.14
N PRO A 102 -1.03 -22.54 0.73
CA PRO A 102 -0.85 -22.59 2.18
C PRO A 102 -0.54 -21.24 2.88
N PRO A 103 0.31 -20.36 2.33
CA PRO A 103 0.51 -19.01 2.87
C PRO A 103 -0.77 -18.15 2.89
N ASN A 104 -1.59 -18.25 1.84
CA ASN A 104 -2.85 -17.50 1.75
C ASN A 104 -3.87 -18.06 2.72
N ARG A 105 -3.89 -19.39 2.89
CA ARG A 105 -4.72 -20.08 3.89
C ARG A 105 -4.39 -19.62 5.31
N ALA A 106 -3.10 -19.47 5.63
CA ALA A 106 -2.66 -18.97 6.93
C ALA A 106 -3.20 -17.55 7.21
N LEU A 107 -3.15 -16.64 6.22
CA LEU A 107 -3.73 -15.31 6.37
C LEU A 107 -5.26 -15.32 6.42
N LEU A 108 -5.93 -16.20 5.68
CA LEU A 108 -7.38 -16.39 5.77
C LEU A 108 -7.81 -16.86 7.17
N ILE A 109 -7.02 -17.71 7.82
CA ILE A 109 -7.28 -18.10 9.22
C ILE A 109 -7.02 -16.93 10.15
N SER A 110 -5.98 -16.14 9.89
CA SER A 110 -5.67 -14.94 10.68
C SER A 110 -6.79 -13.90 10.62
N SER A 111 -7.47 -13.77 9.47
CA SER A 111 -8.62 -12.86 9.33
C SER A 111 -9.84 -13.30 10.13
N LYS A 112 -9.95 -14.60 10.44
CA LYS A 112 -11.04 -15.17 11.23
C LYS A 112 -10.74 -15.15 12.73
N THR A 113 -9.47 -15.38 13.08
CA THR A 113 -9.03 -15.50 14.48
C THR A 113 -8.63 -14.17 15.10
N GLY A 114 -8.28 -13.16 14.28
CA GLY A 114 -7.83 -11.85 14.75
C GLY A 114 -6.49 -11.88 15.48
N ARG A 115 -5.74 -12.99 15.41
CA ARG A 115 -4.47 -13.14 16.13
C ARG A 115 -3.42 -12.16 15.60
N PRO A 116 -2.52 -11.68 16.49
CA PRO A 116 -1.49 -10.72 16.09
C PRO A 116 -0.50 -11.31 15.08
N VAL A 117 -0.23 -10.53 14.02
CA VAL A 117 0.74 -10.82 12.97
C VAL A 117 1.85 -9.76 13.03
N ARG A 118 3.11 -10.20 13.11
CA ARG A 118 4.27 -9.30 13.05
C ARG A 118 4.44 -8.74 11.64
N VAL A 119 4.65 -7.44 11.51
CA VAL A 119 4.85 -6.77 10.22
C VAL A 119 6.26 -6.21 10.13
N VAL A 120 6.95 -6.57 9.05
CA VAL A 120 8.27 -6.03 8.70
C VAL A 120 8.16 -5.24 7.39
N ARG A 121 8.60 -3.99 7.37
CA ARG A 121 8.70 -3.18 6.14
C ARG A 121 10.13 -3.20 5.62
N GLY A 122 10.29 -3.37 4.31
CA GLY A 122 11.59 -3.34 3.62
C GLY A 122 11.74 -2.08 2.76
N TYR A 123 12.96 -1.62 2.58
CA TYR A 123 13.30 -0.35 1.90
C TYR A 123 12.84 -0.25 0.44
N LYS A 124 12.59 -1.38 -0.24
CA LYS A 124 12.07 -1.42 -1.62
C LYS A 124 10.57 -1.13 -1.70
N LEU A 125 9.89 -1.07 -0.57
CA LEU A 125 8.49 -0.69 -0.52
C LEU A 125 8.35 0.80 -0.90
N MET A 126 7.53 1.09 -1.90
CA MET A 126 7.26 2.47 -2.32
C MET A 126 6.22 3.11 -1.40
N SER A 127 6.60 3.37 -0.15
CA SER A 127 5.72 3.87 0.91
C SER A 127 6.46 4.85 1.80
N ILE A 128 5.81 5.93 2.24
CA ILE A 128 6.39 6.88 3.20
C ILE A 128 6.76 6.21 4.54
N TYR A 129 6.21 5.03 4.83
CA TYR A 129 6.48 4.25 6.04
C TYR A 129 7.62 3.25 5.85
N ALA A 130 8.12 3.06 4.62
CA ALA A 130 9.26 2.20 4.38
C ALA A 130 10.52 2.77 5.05
N PRO A 131 11.40 1.92 5.60
CA PRO A 131 12.70 2.39 6.06
C PRO A 131 13.55 2.85 4.86
N PRO A 132 14.51 3.78 5.07
CA PRO A 132 15.40 4.23 4.00
C PRO A 132 16.29 3.10 3.46
N ASP A 133 16.64 2.16 4.31
CA ASP A 133 17.48 1.00 4.02
C ASP A 133 17.00 -0.24 4.80
N GLY A 134 17.44 -1.42 4.33
CA GLY A 134 17.21 -2.69 5.01
C GLY A 134 15.72 -3.03 5.27
N TYR A 135 15.47 -3.56 6.46
CA TYR A 135 14.19 -4.04 6.94
C TYR A 135 13.94 -3.53 8.36
N ARG A 136 12.70 -3.18 8.69
CA ARG A 136 12.32 -2.69 10.03
C ARG A 136 11.10 -3.41 10.55
N TYR A 137 11.12 -3.81 11.81
CA TYR A 137 9.96 -4.37 12.49
C TYR A 137 9.03 -3.26 12.98
N ASP A 138 7.80 -3.24 12.47
CA ASP A 138 6.83 -2.15 12.71
C ASP A 138 5.70 -2.53 13.68
N GLY A 139 5.87 -3.67 14.36
CA GLY A 139 4.97 -4.15 15.40
C GLY A 139 3.93 -5.14 14.91
N LEU A 140 2.84 -5.21 15.67
CA LEU A 140 1.77 -6.17 15.51
C LEU A 140 0.56 -5.56 14.83
N TYR A 141 -0.02 -6.32 13.92
CA TYR A 141 -1.25 -6.00 13.21
C TYR A 141 -2.21 -7.18 13.33
N ARG A 142 -3.49 -6.95 13.05
CA ARG A 142 -4.48 -8.00 12.82
C ARG A 142 -4.98 -7.95 11.39
N VAL A 143 -5.33 -9.10 10.84
CA VAL A 143 -6.02 -9.17 9.54
C VAL A 143 -7.51 -8.92 9.81
N VAL A 144 -8.07 -7.87 9.22
CA VAL A 144 -9.48 -7.49 9.42
C VAL A 144 -10.38 -7.93 8.27
N GLU A 145 -9.80 -8.22 7.11
CA GLU A 145 -10.55 -8.65 5.92
C GLU A 145 -9.70 -9.57 5.04
N ALA A 146 -10.32 -10.58 4.44
CA ALA A 146 -9.72 -11.42 3.40
C ALA A 146 -10.72 -11.61 2.26
N LYS A 147 -10.32 -11.28 1.03
CA LYS A 147 -11.18 -11.39 -0.17
C LYS A 147 -10.40 -11.78 -1.41
N LEU A 148 -11.09 -12.38 -2.38
CA LEU A 148 -10.55 -12.67 -3.70
C LEU A 148 -11.00 -11.57 -4.66
N VAL A 149 -10.06 -10.82 -5.23
CA VAL A 149 -10.35 -9.66 -6.10
C VAL A 149 -9.59 -9.76 -7.41
N VAL A 150 -10.08 -9.11 -8.47
CA VAL A 150 -9.32 -8.99 -9.72
C VAL A 150 -8.23 -7.94 -9.52
N GLY A 151 -6.96 -8.36 -9.58
CA GLY A 151 -5.79 -7.48 -9.44
C GLY A 151 -5.53 -6.65 -10.71
N LYS A 152 -4.56 -5.75 -10.63
CA LYS A 152 -4.19 -4.83 -11.74
C LYS A 152 -3.72 -5.54 -13.02
N SER A 153 -3.35 -6.81 -12.93
CA SER A 153 -2.95 -7.65 -14.06
C SER A 153 -4.13 -8.37 -14.73
N GLY A 154 -5.35 -8.26 -14.21
CA GLY A 154 -6.54 -8.97 -14.70
C GLY A 154 -6.75 -10.37 -14.11
N PHE A 155 -5.82 -10.87 -13.28
CA PHE A 155 -5.96 -12.14 -12.58
C PHE A 155 -6.51 -11.95 -11.17
N LYS A 156 -7.18 -12.97 -10.64
CA LYS A 156 -7.63 -12.96 -9.24
C LYS A 156 -6.45 -13.03 -8.28
N VAL A 157 -6.47 -12.19 -7.25
CA VAL A 157 -5.48 -12.15 -6.17
C VAL A 157 -6.18 -12.25 -4.83
N CYS A 158 -5.55 -12.96 -3.89
CA CYS A 158 -6.00 -12.97 -2.49
C CYS A 158 -5.57 -11.66 -1.86
N GLN A 159 -6.52 -10.83 -1.45
CA GLN A 159 -6.27 -9.53 -0.84
C GLN A 159 -6.62 -9.57 0.64
N PHE A 160 -5.72 -9.05 1.47
CA PHE A 160 -5.86 -9.02 2.92
C PHE A 160 -5.72 -7.60 3.44
N LYS A 161 -6.67 -7.14 4.24
CA LYS A 161 -6.58 -5.84 4.92
C LYS A 161 -6.03 -6.04 6.33
N PHE A 162 -5.02 -5.26 6.67
CA PHE A 162 -4.38 -5.25 7.98
C PHE A 162 -4.68 -3.94 8.72
N GLU A 163 -4.77 -4.04 10.03
CA GLU A 163 -4.89 -2.90 10.95
C GLU A 163 -3.94 -3.08 12.13
N ARG A 164 -3.18 -2.05 12.47
CA ARG A 164 -2.19 -2.07 13.54
C ARG A 164 -2.87 -2.17 14.89
N LEU A 165 -2.26 -2.90 15.82
CA LEU A 165 -2.74 -2.95 17.20
C LEU A 165 -2.38 -1.63 17.93
N PRO A 166 -3.27 -1.13 18.81
CA PRO A 166 -3.01 0.09 19.58
C PRO A 166 -1.87 -0.09 20.59
N GLY A 167 -1.35 1.02 21.12
CA GLY A 167 -0.36 1.01 22.21
C GLY A 167 1.09 0.70 21.80
N GLN A 168 1.43 0.84 20.52
CA GLN A 168 2.74 0.48 19.96
C GLN A 168 3.59 1.69 19.50
N GLY A 169 3.25 2.91 19.94
CA GLY A 169 3.88 4.16 19.48
C GLY A 169 3.55 4.49 18.01
N SER A 170 3.91 5.69 17.54
CA SER A 170 3.69 6.09 16.15
C SER A 170 4.70 5.43 15.18
N LEU A 171 4.25 5.10 13.97
CA LEU A 171 5.15 4.61 12.92
C LEU A 171 6.11 5.71 12.43
N PRO A 172 7.40 5.40 12.21
CA PRO A 172 8.32 6.35 11.60
C PRO A 172 7.90 6.68 10.15
N ILE A 173 7.85 7.96 9.82
CA ILE A 173 7.60 8.46 8.46
C ILE A 173 8.91 8.97 7.89
N HIS A 174 9.31 8.45 6.73
CA HIS A 174 10.52 8.88 6.06
C HIS A 174 10.20 9.94 4.99
N SER A 175 10.76 11.13 5.16
CA SER A 175 10.45 12.33 4.37
C SER A 175 10.92 12.27 2.91
N TYR A 176 11.86 11.39 2.54
CA TYR A 176 12.34 11.26 1.16
C TYR A 176 11.23 10.92 0.16
N HIS A 177 10.24 10.13 0.57
CA HIS A 177 9.10 9.80 -0.29
C HIS A 177 8.11 10.96 -0.45
N LEU A 178 8.03 11.89 0.52
CA LEU A 178 7.26 13.12 0.35
C LEU A 178 7.88 13.98 -0.76
N ASN A 179 9.22 14.03 -0.81
CA ASN A 179 9.95 14.77 -1.83
C ASN A 179 9.84 14.10 -3.22
N LEU A 180 10.02 12.78 -3.32
CA LEU A 180 9.83 12.05 -4.59
C LEU A 180 8.41 12.13 -5.14
N ASN A 181 7.40 12.06 -4.27
CA ASN A 181 6.00 12.20 -4.71
C ASN A 181 5.69 13.63 -5.15
N ARG A 182 6.27 14.65 -4.51
CA ARG A 182 6.20 16.05 -4.97
C ARG A 182 6.88 16.21 -6.33
N VAL A 183 8.09 15.68 -6.50
CA VAL A 183 8.84 15.73 -7.77
C VAL A 183 8.07 15.02 -8.89
N LYS A 184 7.57 13.79 -8.67
CA LYS A 184 6.77 13.06 -9.66
C LYS A 184 5.46 13.78 -10.03
N LYS A 185 4.79 14.41 -9.06
CA LYS A 185 3.60 15.24 -9.34
C LYS A 185 3.95 16.45 -10.19
N SER A 186 5.06 17.13 -9.90
CA SER A 186 5.52 18.26 -10.71
C SER A 186 5.95 17.84 -12.12
N ASP A 187 6.60 16.69 -12.30
CA ASP A 187 7.02 16.22 -13.62
C ASP A 187 5.83 15.81 -14.49
N ARG A 188 4.82 15.17 -13.89
CA ARG A 188 3.54 14.89 -14.56
C ARG A 188 2.81 16.17 -14.97
N ALA A 189 2.80 17.19 -14.11
CA ALA A 189 2.21 18.48 -14.45
C ALA A 189 2.95 19.15 -15.61
N LYS A 190 4.29 19.18 -15.56
CA LYS A 190 5.13 19.72 -16.65
C LYS A 190 4.94 18.98 -17.98
N LEU A 191 4.82 17.65 -17.96
CA LEU A 191 4.54 16.85 -19.16
C LEU A 191 3.16 17.14 -19.74
N ARG A 192 2.14 17.35 -18.90
CA ARG A 192 0.80 17.74 -19.35
C ARG A 192 0.80 19.14 -19.95
N ASP A 193 1.41 20.11 -19.28
CA ASP A 193 1.49 21.49 -19.76
C ASP A 193 2.27 21.58 -21.08
N LYS A 194 3.31 20.74 -21.25
CA LYS A 194 4.05 20.62 -22.52
C LYS A 194 3.17 20.03 -23.63
N ALA A 195 2.44 18.95 -23.35
CA ALA A 195 1.53 18.34 -24.32
C ALA A 195 0.37 19.27 -24.73
N GLU A 196 -0.16 20.07 -23.79
CA GLU A 196 -1.17 21.09 -24.08
C GLU A 196 -0.61 22.22 -24.96
N ARG A 197 0.61 22.69 -24.70
CA ARG A 197 1.27 23.69 -25.57
C ARG A 197 1.55 23.17 -26.97
N GLU A 198 2.03 21.93 -27.09
CA GLU A 198 2.28 21.28 -28.38
C GLU A 198 0.98 21.02 -29.16
N ALA A 199 -0.11 20.67 -28.47
CA ALA A 199 -1.43 20.52 -29.11
C ALA A 199 -1.97 21.85 -29.65
N VAL A 200 -1.76 22.97 -28.94
CA VAL A 200 -2.16 24.32 -29.38
C VAL A 200 -1.30 24.81 -30.56
N ASP A 201 0.00 24.50 -30.56
CA ASP A 201 0.94 24.87 -31.63
C ASP A 201 0.73 24.06 -32.92
N SER A 202 0.25 22.81 -32.80
CA SER A 202 -0.01 21.92 -33.95
C SER A 202 -1.19 22.32 -34.85
N GLY A 203 -1.92 23.39 -34.52
CA GLY A 203 -2.82 24.06 -35.47
C GLY A 203 -3.86 23.16 -36.15
N ALA A 204 -4.41 22.16 -35.45
CA ALA A 204 -5.54 21.38 -35.95
C ALA A 204 -6.82 22.26 -35.97
N ARG A 205 -6.94 23.10 -37.00
CA ARG A 205 -8.14 23.89 -37.28
C ARG A 205 -9.31 22.96 -37.61
N ASP A 206 -10.46 23.27 -37.03
CA ASP A 206 -11.76 22.67 -37.30
C ASP A 206 -12.06 22.59 -38.81
N GLY A 207 -11.91 21.40 -39.39
CA GLY A 207 -12.43 21.04 -40.70
C GLY A 207 -13.81 20.41 -40.56
N ARG A 208 -14.86 21.24 -40.51
CA ARG A 208 -16.26 20.79 -40.59
C ARG A 208 -16.51 20.20 -42.01
N PRO A 209 -16.84 18.91 -42.20
CA PRO A 209 -17.17 18.40 -43.52
C PRO A 209 -18.61 18.82 -43.88
N GLN A 210 -18.77 19.48 -45.03
CA GLN A 210 -20.08 19.62 -45.66
C GLN A 210 -20.54 18.29 -46.25
N ALA A 211 -21.84 18.04 -46.16
CA ALA A 211 -22.51 16.83 -46.60
C ALA A 211 -22.74 16.82 -48.12
N SER A 212 -22.48 15.69 -48.78
CA SER A 212 -23.19 15.28 -49.99
C SER A 212 -23.19 13.75 -50.16
N SER A 213 -24.38 13.17 -50.00
CA SER A 213 -24.96 11.94 -50.60
C SER A 213 -24.06 10.86 -51.22
N SER A 214 -24.15 9.62 -50.71
CA SER A 214 -24.93 8.53 -51.37
C SER A 214 -24.79 7.15 -50.68
N SER A 215 -25.95 6.54 -50.38
CA SER A 215 -26.32 5.12 -50.53
C SER A 215 -25.38 3.97 -50.11
N ALA A 216 -25.65 3.34 -48.94
CA ALA A 216 -26.05 1.92 -48.76
C ALA A 216 -25.80 1.42 -47.32
N ALA A 217 -26.79 0.72 -46.73
CA ALA A 217 -26.79 0.10 -45.38
C ALA A 217 -26.52 -1.44 -45.48
N PRO A 218 -26.40 -2.27 -44.40
CA PRO A 218 -26.83 -2.06 -43.00
C PRO A 218 -25.98 -2.72 -41.85
N ILE A 219 -26.52 -2.60 -40.61
CA ILE A 219 -26.40 -3.46 -39.39
C ILE A 219 -25.36 -3.13 -38.28
N ARG A 220 -25.78 -2.22 -37.38
CA ARG A 220 -25.93 -2.32 -35.90
C ARG A 220 -24.91 -3.14 -35.07
N MET A 221 -24.12 -2.44 -34.24
CA MET A 221 -23.99 -2.74 -32.79
C MET A 221 -23.96 -1.44 -31.97
N LYS A 222 -24.76 -1.43 -30.91
CA LYS A 222 -24.99 -0.32 -29.98
C LYS A 222 -23.85 -0.26 -28.95
N ALA A 223 -23.32 0.93 -28.68
CA ALA A 223 -22.64 1.24 -27.43
C ALA A 223 -22.79 2.73 -27.09
N GLU A 224 -24.00 3.12 -26.67
CA GLU A 224 -24.16 4.26 -25.77
C GLU A 224 -24.21 3.71 -24.35
N ARG A 225 -23.36 4.20 -23.46
CA ARG A 225 -23.72 4.42 -22.05
C ARG A 225 -22.85 5.50 -21.44
N LYS A 226 -23.47 6.68 -21.37
CA LYS A 226 -23.11 7.86 -20.59
C LYS A 226 -22.63 7.48 -19.18
N TRP A 227 -21.51 8.06 -18.74
CA TRP A 227 -21.18 8.13 -17.33
C TRP A 227 -21.92 9.34 -16.73
N PRO A 228 -22.78 9.17 -15.71
CA PRO A 228 -23.41 10.31 -15.06
C PRO A 228 -22.38 11.05 -14.20
N SER A 229 -22.23 12.34 -14.46
CA SER A 229 -21.76 13.30 -13.47
C SER A 229 -22.78 13.31 -12.33
N SER A 230 -22.41 12.78 -11.17
CA SER A 230 -23.17 12.99 -9.95
C SER A 230 -22.23 13.53 -8.87
N SER A 231 -22.45 14.79 -8.56
CA SER A 231 -21.96 15.48 -7.38
C SER A 231 -22.46 14.72 -6.15
N ILE A 232 -21.56 14.02 -5.44
CA ILE A 232 -21.87 13.46 -4.14
C ILE A 232 -21.87 14.63 -3.14
N GLN A 233 -23.06 15.02 -2.72
CA GLN A 233 -23.24 15.87 -1.55
C GLN A 233 -22.97 15.03 -0.31
N VAL A 234 -21.90 15.36 0.43
CA VAL A 234 -21.64 14.78 1.75
C VAL A 234 -22.49 15.54 2.75
N LYS A 235 -23.59 14.93 3.20
CA LYS A 235 -24.26 15.33 4.45
C LYS A 235 -23.46 14.77 5.61
N ASP A 236 -22.76 15.64 6.31
CA ASP A 236 -22.03 15.29 7.52
C ASP A 236 -22.96 15.52 8.73
N GLU A 237 -23.65 14.46 9.15
CA GLU A 237 -24.35 14.42 10.43
C GLU A 237 -23.94 13.16 11.19
N ARG A 238 -22.79 13.22 11.85
CA ARG A 238 -22.48 12.35 12.98
C ARG A 238 -22.41 13.20 14.24
N LYS A 239 -23.52 13.17 14.99
CA LYS A 239 -23.61 13.68 16.35
C LYS A 239 -22.72 12.81 17.25
N TRP A 240 -21.72 13.41 17.89
CA TRP A 240 -20.84 12.74 18.85
C TRP A 240 -21.55 12.67 20.21
N PRO A 241 -21.34 11.60 21.01
CA PRO A 241 -21.91 11.53 22.36
C PRO A 241 -21.30 12.61 23.27
N ASP A 242 -22.13 13.15 24.16
CA ASP A 242 -21.74 14.21 25.10
C ASP A 242 -20.65 13.72 26.07
N GLY A 243 -19.55 14.48 26.20
CA GLY A 243 -18.48 14.21 27.18
C GLY A 243 -17.05 14.07 26.63
N VAL A 244 -16.80 14.26 25.34
CA VAL A 244 -15.42 14.23 24.79
C VAL A 244 -14.74 15.59 24.91
N SER A 245 -13.60 15.63 25.61
CA SER A 245 -12.85 16.87 25.84
C SER A 245 -12.18 17.39 24.56
N PHE A 246 -12.06 18.72 24.43
CA PHE A 246 -11.56 19.40 23.22
C PHE A 246 -10.11 19.02 22.84
N VAL A 247 -9.34 18.45 23.78
CA VAL A 247 -7.94 18.06 23.58
C VAL A 247 -7.75 16.68 22.92
N ASP A 248 -8.81 15.91 22.74
CA ASP A 248 -8.76 14.55 22.16
C ASP A 248 -9.22 14.49 20.68
N ARG A 249 -9.41 15.63 20.01
CA ARG A 249 -9.78 15.66 18.57
C ARG A 249 -8.52 15.61 17.68
N PRO A 250 -8.47 14.74 16.64
CA PRO A 250 -7.43 14.82 15.63
C PRO A 250 -7.56 16.16 14.87
N PRO A 251 -6.44 16.83 14.52
CA PRO A 251 -6.49 18.13 13.89
C PRO A 251 -7.14 18.01 12.51
N GLY A 252 -8.22 18.76 12.32
CA GLY A 252 -8.90 18.90 11.04
C GLY A 252 -8.04 19.65 10.02
N PRO A 253 -8.48 19.69 8.74
CA PRO A 253 -7.74 20.29 7.62
C PRO A 253 -7.40 21.79 7.79
N GLU A 254 -7.90 22.48 8.81
CA GLU A 254 -7.53 23.86 9.14
C GLU A 254 -6.16 24.01 9.81
N TYR A 255 -5.63 22.99 10.51
CA TYR A 255 -4.32 23.10 11.17
C TYR A 255 -3.17 23.29 10.15
N LEU A 256 -3.34 22.74 8.94
CA LEU A 256 -2.41 22.91 7.82
C LEU A 256 -2.43 24.32 7.19
N ARG A 257 -3.44 25.14 7.47
CA ARG A 257 -3.48 26.54 7.03
C ARG A 257 -2.81 27.48 8.03
N MET A 258 -2.94 27.24 9.33
CA MET A 258 -2.34 28.11 10.36
C MET A 258 -0.82 27.94 10.50
N ALA A 259 -0.27 26.75 10.23
CA ALA A 259 1.18 26.53 10.24
C ALA A 259 1.94 27.20 9.06
N ARG A 260 1.21 27.79 8.10
CA ARG A 260 1.78 28.54 6.97
C ARG A 260 1.87 30.05 7.21
N ALA A 261 1.33 30.57 8.32
CA ALA A 261 1.22 32.01 8.58
C ALA A 261 2.07 32.50 9.79
N ARG A 262 3.08 31.75 10.24
CA ARG A 262 4.05 32.19 11.25
C ARG A 262 5.49 31.97 10.80
N ARG A 263 5.83 32.49 9.62
CA ARG A 263 7.22 32.50 9.14
C ARG A 263 7.54 33.69 8.24
N VAL A 264 6.82 34.78 8.49
CA VAL A 264 7.09 36.14 8.02
C VAL A 264 6.72 37.00 9.23
N ASP A 265 7.56 37.97 9.57
CA ASP A 265 7.51 38.84 10.76
C ASP A 265 8.33 38.30 11.94
N ASP A 266 9.66 38.36 11.82
CA ASP A 266 10.64 38.57 12.90
C ASP A 266 12.02 38.80 12.26
N ASP A 267 12.13 39.82 11.41
CA ASP A 267 13.39 40.44 10.97
C ASP A 267 13.05 41.88 10.56
N ASP A 268 12.96 42.76 11.55
CA ASP A 268 13.16 44.22 11.45
C ASP A 268 13.01 44.82 12.86
N ASP A 269 14.12 44.94 13.59
CA ASP A 269 14.53 46.13 14.37
C ASP A 269 15.61 45.80 15.43
N ALA A 270 16.74 46.53 15.29
CA ALA A 270 17.89 46.71 16.20
C ALA A 270 18.99 45.63 16.27
#